data_AF-A0A917T135-F1
#
_entry.id   AF-A0A917T135-F1
#
_cell.length_a   1.000
_cell.length_b   1.000
_cell.length_c   1.000
_cell.angle_alpha   90.00
_cell.angle_beta   90.00
_cell.angle_gamma   90.00
#
_symmetry.space_group_name_H-M   'P 1'
#
loop_
_entity.id
_entity.type
_entity.pdbx_description
1 polymer ?
#
loop_
_entity_poly.entity_id
_entity_poly.type
_entity_poly.pdbx_seq_one_letter_code
_entity_poly.pdbx_strand_id
1 'polypeptide(L)'
;MVVRLFGRGRRAGATRADRRVAEEALAEWVAARRGVEAFVEPRTAVSEVSVLLVAHDGEFTRRRIGSPQDAQRWAREHRLPVYDATVVGYPQRMRDFSRRQRILAERAERDRLREPGR
;
A
#
# COMPACT_ATOMS: atom_id res chain seq x y z
N MET A 1 -26.24 -32.31 13.21
CA MET A 1 -27.11 -31.84 12.10
C MET A 1 -27.61 -30.45 12.48
N VAL A 2 -27.74 -29.52 11.51
CA VAL A 2 -28.29 -28.14 11.59
C VAL A 2 -27.27 -27.04 12.00
N VAL A 3 -26.57 -26.43 11.04
CA VAL A 3 -26.83 -25.15 10.28
C VAL A 3 -26.33 -23.91 11.05
N ARG A 4 -25.14 -23.39 10.72
CA ARG A 4 -24.79 -22.34 9.72
C ARG A 4 -25.26 -20.94 10.11
N LEU A 5 -24.30 -20.02 10.30
CA LEU A 5 -24.45 -18.64 9.83
C LEU A 5 -23.08 -18.08 9.44
N PHE A 6 -22.74 -18.20 8.16
CA PHE A 6 -21.78 -17.28 7.55
C PHE A 6 -22.43 -15.91 7.57
N GLY A 7 -22.21 -15.18 8.68
CA GLY A 7 -22.55 -13.78 8.79
C GLY A 7 -21.79 -13.03 7.72
N ARG A 8 -22.48 -12.76 6.61
CA ARG A 8 -22.03 -11.88 5.53
C ARG A 8 -22.10 -10.45 6.07
N GLY A 9 -21.21 -10.13 7.00
CA GLY A 9 -20.95 -8.76 7.38
C GLY A 9 -20.51 -8.03 6.13
N ARG A 10 -21.35 -7.12 5.62
CA ARG A 10 -20.86 -6.02 4.79
C ARG A 10 -19.73 -5.41 5.60
N ARG A 11 -18.47 -5.67 5.23
CA ARG A 11 -17.34 -4.91 5.78
C ARG A 11 -17.70 -3.46 5.49
N ALA A 12 -18.03 -2.71 6.55
CA ALA A 12 -18.31 -1.30 6.43
C ALA A 12 -17.10 -0.71 5.68
N GLY A 13 -17.36 -0.03 4.56
CA GLY A 13 -16.31 0.70 3.86
C GLY A 13 -15.63 1.65 4.84
N ALA A 14 -14.36 1.98 4.58
CA ALA A 14 -13.60 2.91 5.42
C ALA A 14 -14.45 4.17 5.69
N THR A 15 -14.59 4.55 6.96
CA THR A 15 -15.35 5.73 7.33
C THR A 15 -14.68 6.98 6.78
N ARG A 16 -15.39 8.11 6.79
CA ARG A 16 -14.78 9.40 6.40
C ARG A 16 -13.57 9.75 7.29
N ALA A 17 -13.60 9.36 8.56
CA ALA A 17 -12.47 9.56 9.49
C ALA A 17 -11.29 8.67 9.11
N ASP A 18 -11.52 7.38 8.85
CA ASP A 18 -10.46 6.46 8.40
C ASP A 18 -9.80 6.93 7.10
N ARG A 19 -10.59 7.48 6.18
CA ARG A 19 -10.08 8.05 4.93
C ARG A 19 -9.17 9.25 5.19
N ARG A 20 -9.54 10.17 6.09
CA ARG A 20 -8.70 11.34 6.41
C ARG A 20 -7.36 10.90 7.01
N VAL A 21 -7.36 9.97 7.95
CA VAL A 21 -6.13 9.42 8.55
C VAL A 21 -5.25 8.76 7.49
N ALA A 22 -5.85 8.04 6.54
CA ALA A 22 -5.12 7.47 5.41
C ALA A 22 -4.50 8.55 4.51
N GLU A 23 -5.27 9.58 4.14
CA GLU A 23 -4.83 10.70 3.31
C GLU A 23 -3.68 11.48 3.96
N GLU A 24 -3.75 11.73 5.28
CA GLU A 24 -2.70 12.39 6.06
C GLU A 24 -1.41 11.56 6.09
N ALA A 25 -1.51 10.26 6.38
CA ALA A 25 -0.35 9.37 6.39
C ALA A 25 0.30 9.23 4.99
N LEU A 26 -0.50 9.26 3.92
CA LEU A 26 0.02 9.28 2.56
C LEU A 26 0.74 10.61 2.26
N ALA A 27 0.18 11.75 2.70
CA ALA A 27 0.78 13.06 2.48
C ALA A 27 2.13 13.20 3.19
N GLU A 28 2.21 12.75 4.44
CA GLU A 28 3.47 12.70 5.20
C GLU A 28 4.51 11.82 4.49
N TRP A 29 4.09 10.65 3.98
CA TRP A 29 4.98 9.74 3.29
C TRP A 29 5.53 10.33 1.99
N VAL A 30 4.69 11.05 1.23
CA VAL A 30 5.07 11.78 0.02
C VAL A 30 6.06 12.89 0.35
N ALA A 31 5.81 13.68 1.40
CA ALA A 31 6.68 14.79 1.77
C ALA A 31 8.13 14.37 2.08
N ALA A 32 8.32 13.15 2.60
CA ALA A 32 9.64 12.61 2.92
C ALA A 32 10.37 11.98 1.72
N ARG A 33 9.76 11.89 0.53
CA ARG A 33 10.27 11.10 -0.59
C ARG A 33 10.20 11.85 -1.92
N ARG A 34 11.12 11.52 -2.82
CA ARG A 34 11.17 12.10 -4.17
C ARG A 34 10.71 11.10 -5.23
N GLY A 35 10.25 11.62 -6.36
CA GLY A 35 9.86 10.83 -7.54
C GLY A 35 8.75 9.83 -7.21
N VAL A 36 7.77 10.26 -6.42
CA VAL A 36 6.64 9.41 -6.02
C VAL A 36 5.62 9.32 -7.14
N GLU A 37 5.22 8.10 -7.45
CA GLU A 37 4.12 7.79 -8.37
C GLU A 37 3.01 7.06 -7.60
N ALA A 38 1.75 7.35 -7.94
CA ALA A 38 0.57 6.75 -7.34
C ALA A 38 -0.04 5.68 -8.27
N PHE A 39 -0.32 4.51 -7.72
CA PHE A 39 -0.98 3.40 -8.39
C PHE A 39 -2.30 3.12 -7.68
N VAL A 40 -3.41 3.31 -8.39
CA VAL A 40 -4.75 3.05 -7.88
C VAL A 40 -5.07 1.58 -8.10
N GLU A 41 -5.36 0.89 -7.01
CA GLU A 41 -5.78 -0.50 -7.01
C GLU A 41 -7.30 -0.54 -6.86
N PRO A 42 -8.04 -1.08 -7.84
CA PRO A 42 -9.49 -1.18 -7.74
C PRO A 42 -9.89 -2.20 -6.67
N ARG A 43 -11.16 -2.12 -6.27
CA ARG A 43 -11.75 -3.12 -5.39
C ARG A 43 -11.71 -4.50 -6.03
N THR A 44 -11.33 -5.51 -5.25
CA THR A 44 -11.41 -6.92 -5.63
C THR A 44 -12.36 -7.66 -4.69
N ALA A 45 -12.53 -8.97 -4.89
CA ALA A 45 -13.33 -9.81 -4.00
C ALA A 45 -12.81 -9.83 -2.54
N VAL A 46 -11.51 -9.57 -2.34
CA VAL A 46 -10.85 -9.70 -1.04
C VAL A 46 -10.21 -8.41 -0.54
N SER A 47 -10.14 -7.36 -1.36
CA SER A 47 -9.51 -6.08 -1.02
C SER A 47 -10.37 -4.90 -1.42
N GLU A 48 -10.43 -3.90 -0.55
CA GLU A 48 -11.02 -2.59 -0.85
C GLU A 48 -10.09 -1.77 -1.75
N VAL A 49 -10.59 -0.66 -2.29
CA VAL A 49 -9.78 0.26 -3.11
C VAL A 49 -8.60 0.80 -2.29
N SER A 50 -7.42 0.85 -2.90
CA SER A 50 -6.22 1.40 -2.27
C SER A 50 -5.39 2.28 -3.20
N VAL A 51 -4.61 3.16 -2.58
CA VAL A 51 -3.49 3.85 -3.23
C VAL A 51 -2.22 3.16 -2.80
N LEU A 52 -1.41 2.74 -3.77
CA LEU A 52 -0.04 2.32 -3.60
C LEU A 52 0.86 3.45 -4.09
N LEU A 53 1.66 4.03 -3.20
CA LEU A 53 2.68 5.01 -3.57
C LEU A 53 4.01 4.30 -3.73
N VAL A 54 4.74 4.62 -4.80
CA VAL A 54 6.07 4.07 -5.07
C VAL A 54 7.04 5.22 -5.33
N ALA A 55 8.07 5.33 -4.49
CA ALA A 55 9.13 6.32 -4.61
C ALA A 55 10.15 5.94 -5.70
N HIS A 56 11.06 6.87 -5.98
CA HIS A 56 12.06 6.73 -7.06
C HIS A 56 12.97 5.49 -6.92
N ASP A 57 13.26 5.06 -5.69
CA ASP A 57 14.12 3.92 -5.37
C ASP A 57 13.36 2.60 -5.22
N GLY A 58 12.03 2.66 -5.37
CA GLY A 58 11.13 1.54 -5.22
C GLY A 58 10.58 1.33 -3.81
N GLU A 59 10.93 2.16 -2.82
CA GLU A 59 10.23 2.14 -1.54
C GLU A 59 8.74 2.43 -1.77
N PHE A 60 7.86 1.76 -1.03
CA PHE A 60 6.43 1.91 -1.24
C PHE A 60 5.62 1.87 0.05
N THR A 61 4.44 2.50 0.02
CA THR A 61 3.41 2.40 1.05
C THR A 61 2.06 2.19 0.42
N ARG A 62 1.13 1.55 1.14
CA ARG A 62 -0.22 1.25 0.66
C ARG A 62 -1.25 1.63 1.71
N ARG A 63 -2.27 2.40 1.32
CA ARG A 63 -3.40 2.73 2.20
C ARG A 63 -4.72 2.53 1.47
N ARG A 64 -5.75 2.09 2.21
CA ARG A 64 -7.12 2.02 1.69
C ARG A 64 -7.68 3.42 1.54
N ILE A 65 -8.42 3.65 0.47
CA ILE A 65 -9.09 4.91 0.19
C ILE A 65 -10.51 4.62 -0.30
N GLY A 66 -11.46 5.51 0.01
CA GLY A 66 -12.89 5.20 -0.11
C GLY A 66 -13.34 4.77 -1.50
N SER A 67 -12.78 5.36 -2.56
CA SER A 67 -13.13 5.07 -3.96
C SER A 67 -11.97 5.34 -4.91
N PRO A 68 -12.00 4.83 -6.16
CA PRO A 68 -10.96 5.12 -7.15
C PRO A 68 -10.94 6.61 -7.53
N GLN A 69 -12.09 7.28 -7.50
CA GLN A 69 -12.18 8.72 -7.75
C GLN A 69 -11.53 9.52 -6.61
N ASP A 70 -11.70 9.10 -5.35
CA ASP A 70 -11.00 9.70 -4.21
C ASP A 70 -9.49 9.53 -4.34
N ALA A 71 -9.04 8.33 -4.72
CA ALA A 71 -7.63 8.02 -5.00
C ALA A 71 -7.02 8.97 -6.04
N GLN A 72 -7.67 9.07 -7.20
CA GLN A 72 -7.21 9.91 -8.30
C GLN A 72 -7.26 11.39 -7.97
N ARG A 73 -8.28 11.84 -7.23
CA ARG A 73 -8.39 13.24 -6.79
C ARG A 73 -7.25 13.58 -5.82
N TRP A 74 -7.06 12.77 -4.78
CA TRP A 74 -5.99 12.97 -3.79
C TRP A 74 -4.61 12.99 -4.46
N ALA A 75 -4.33 12.05 -5.38
CA ALA A 75 -3.05 12.03 -6.09
C ALA A 75 -2.82 13.28 -6.95
N ARG A 76 -3.87 13.78 -7.63
CA ARG A 76 -3.81 15.02 -8.41
C ARG A 76 -3.61 16.26 -7.54
N GLU A 77 -4.28 16.34 -6.39
CA GLU A 77 -4.09 17.43 -5.42
C GLU A 77 -2.63 17.49 -4.93
N HIS A 78 -1.97 16.34 -4.79
CA HIS A 78 -0.57 16.22 -4.43
C HIS A 78 0.39 16.23 -5.64
N ARG A 79 -0.12 16.51 -6.85
CA ARG A 79 0.65 16.60 -8.10
C ARG A 79 1.47 15.35 -8.43
N LEU A 80 0.96 14.18 -8.04
CA LEU A 80 1.59 12.90 -8.32
C LEU A 80 1.14 12.37 -9.70
N PRO A 81 2.05 11.77 -10.50
CA PRO A 81 1.64 10.89 -11.58
C PRO A 81 0.76 9.77 -11.01
N VAL A 82 -0.38 9.52 -11.66
CA VAL A 82 -1.36 8.53 -11.19
C VAL A 82 -1.70 7.53 -12.29
N TYR A 83 -1.67 6.25 -11.95
CA TYR A 83 -1.91 5.15 -12.87
C TYR A 83 -2.93 4.16 -12.30
N ASP A 84 -3.63 3.45 -13.20
CA ASP A 84 -4.39 2.27 -12.83
C ASP A 84 -3.44 1.07 -12.74
N ALA A 85 -3.29 0.48 -11.55
CA ALA A 85 -2.39 -0.62 -11.30
C ALA A 85 -2.73 -1.88 -12.11
N THR A 86 -3.99 -2.06 -12.50
CA THR A 86 -4.42 -3.21 -13.31
C THR A 86 -4.08 -3.06 -14.78
N VAL A 87 -3.87 -1.83 -15.24
CA VAL A 87 -3.49 -1.51 -16.61
C VAL A 87 -1.97 -1.55 -16.78
N VAL A 88 -1.23 -0.86 -15.90
CA VAL A 88 0.23 -0.72 -16.05
C VAL A 88 1.05 -1.73 -15.25
N GLY A 89 0.42 -2.42 -14.28
CA GLY A 89 1.11 -3.29 -13.35
C GLY A 89 1.98 -2.54 -12.32
N TYR A 90 2.76 -3.29 -11.55
CA TYR A 90 3.68 -2.71 -10.57
C TYR A 90 5.07 -2.47 -11.16
N PRO A 91 5.70 -1.31 -10.89
CA PRO A 91 6.96 -0.92 -11.50
C PRO A 91 8.10 -1.82 -11.01
N GLN A 92 9.08 -2.06 -11.89
CA GLN A 92 10.21 -2.96 -11.61
C GLN A 92 10.99 -2.54 -10.34
N ARG A 93 11.19 -1.23 -10.14
CA ARG A 93 11.87 -0.68 -8.96
C ARG A 93 11.25 -1.12 -7.63
N MET A 94 9.92 -1.26 -7.57
CA MET A 94 9.21 -1.75 -6.37
C MET A 94 9.53 -3.22 -6.12
N ARG A 95 9.55 -4.04 -7.17
CA ARG A 95 9.89 -5.47 -7.08
C ARG A 95 11.34 -5.66 -6.61
N ASP A 96 12.25 -4.87 -7.16
CA ASP A 96 13.66 -4.87 -6.79
C ASP A 96 13.86 -4.41 -5.34
N PHE A 97 13.10 -3.40 -4.89
CA PHE A 97 13.08 -2.98 -3.49
C PHE A 97 12.62 -4.12 -2.58
N SER A 98 11.48 -4.77 -2.85
CA SER A 98 11.01 -5.93 -2.08
C SER A 98 12.06 -7.04 -2.00
N ARG A 99 12.73 -7.34 -3.11
CA ARG A 99 13.81 -8.34 -3.16
C ARG A 99 15.00 -7.93 -2.28
N ARG A 100 15.43 -6.67 -2.35
CA ARG A 100 16.50 -6.14 -1.49
C ARG A 100 16.12 -6.21 -0.01
N GLN A 101 14.93 -5.77 0.36
CA GLN A 101 14.45 -5.83 1.75
C GLN A 101 14.41 -7.25 2.30
N ARG A 102 13.94 -8.21 1.49
CA ARG A 102 13.95 -9.63 1.88
C ARG A 102 15.38 -10.15 2.15
N ILE A 103 16.32 -9.89 1.23
CA ILE A 103 17.71 -10.32 1.40
C ILE A 103 18.33 -9.69 2.65
N LEU A 104 18.06 -8.40 2.91
CA LEU A 104 18.55 -7.71 4.09
C LEU A 104 17.96 -8.30 5.39
N ALA A 105 16.67 -8.61 5.40
CA ALA A 105 16.01 -9.25 6.54
C ALA A 105 16.58 -10.65 6.82
N GLU A 106 16.77 -11.48 5.79
CA GLU A 106 17.37 -12.81 5.92
C GLU A 106 18.81 -12.75 6.45
N ARG A 107 19.61 -11.76 5.99
CA ARG A 107 20.97 -11.52 6.50
C ARG A 107 20.95 -11.10 7.96
N ALA A 108 20.12 -10.12 8.31
CA ALA A 108 20.00 -9.64 9.69
C ALA A 108 19.59 -10.77 10.64
N GLU A 109 18.66 -11.63 10.22
CA GLU A 109 18.24 -12.79 11.02
C GLU A 109 19.36 -13.81 11.19
N ARG A 110 20.08 -14.15 10.10
CA ARG A 110 21.23 -15.05 10.18
C ARG A 110 22.31 -14.49 11.12
N ASP A 111 22.56 -13.19 11.07
CA ASP A 111 23.58 -12.56 11.90
C ASP A 111 23.16 -12.55 13.38
N ARG A 112 21.86 -12.33 13.69
CA ARG A 112 21.31 -12.50 15.05
C ARG A 112 21.46 -13.93 15.57
N LEU A 113 21.18 -14.93 14.73
CA LEU A 113 21.31 -16.35 15.11
C LEU A 113 22.77 -16.77 15.31
N ARG A 114 23.72 -16.08 14.67
CA ARG A 114 25.16 -16.31 14.84
C ARG A 114 25.72 -15.69 16.13
N GLU A 115 25.07 -14.67 16.68
CA GLU A 115 25.45 -14.06 17.96
C GLU A 115 24.42 -14.37 19.09
N PRO A 116 24.22 -15.64 19.48
CA PRO A 116 23.39 -15.95 20.63
C PRO A 116 24.19 -15.66 21.91
N GLY A 117 24.01 -14.46 22.47
CA GLY A 117 24.44 -14.14 23.85
C GLY A 117 25.76 -13.40 23.99
N ARG A 118 25.70 -12.07 23.92
CA ARG A 118 26.50 -11.21 24.79
C ARG A 118 25.58 -10.58 25.83
#